data_AF-A0A1X7VY61-F1
#
_entry.id   AF-A0A1X7VY61-F1
#
_cell.length_a   1.000
_cell.length_b   1.000
_cell.length_c   1.000
_cell.angle_alpha   90.00
_cell.angle_beta   90.00
_cell.angle_gamma   90.00
#
_symmetry.space_group_name_H-M   'P 1'
#
loop_
_entity.id
_entity.type
_entity.pdbx_description
1 polymer ?
#
loop_
_entity_poly.entity_id
_entity_poly.type
_entity_poly.pdbx_seq_one_letter_code
_entity_poly.pdbx_strand_id
1 'polypeptide(L)' 'MGEVSMRKTSDNPVLREQLLREPTVIPSTRLPPVVSPIGLSSERQWYLHDRIQQFCPDECKDLTSIAI' A
#
# COMPACT_ATOMS: atom_id res chain seq x y z
N MET A 1 -13.05 -21.80 11.82
CA MET A 1 -12.26 -22.85 11.16
C MET A 1 -12.34 -22.56 9.67
N GLY A 2 -11.23 -22.18 9.03
CA GLY A 2 -11.22 -21.79 7.61
C GLY A 2 -10.33 -22.74 6.83
N GLU A 3 -10.64 -24.03 6.94
CA GLU A 3 -10.01 -25.08 6.17
C GLU A 3 -10.82 -25.27 4.88
N VAL A 4 -10.13 -25.33 3.74
CA VAL A 4 -10.74 -25.62 2.45
C VAL A 4 -10.10 -26.86 1.86
N SER A 5 -10.91 -27.63 1.15
CA SER A 5 -10.44 -28.77 0.38
C SER A 5 -10.46 -28.41 -1.10
N MET A 6 -9.33 -28.56 -1.78
CA MET A 6 -9.18 -28.27 -3.19
C MET A 6 -8.70 -29.52 -3.94
N ARG A 7 -9.22 -29.71 -5.16
CA ARG A 7 -8.74 -30.73 -6.09
C ARG A 7 -8.51 -30.09 -7.45
N LYS A 8 -7.30 -30.22 -8.00
CA LYS A 8 -6.90 -29.56 -9.26
C LYS A 8 -7.56 -30.20 -10.50
N THR A 9 -7.65 -31.53 -10.55
CA THR A 9 -8.41 -32.30 -11.55
C THR A 9 -9.03 -33.54 -10.89
N SER A 10 -9.96 -34.25 -11.53
CA SER A 10 -10.66 -35.41 -10.95
C SER A 10 -9.72 -36.48 -10.36
N ASP A 11 -8.58 -36.68 -11.00
CA ASP A 11 -7.64 -37.76 -10.73
C ASP A 11 -6.59 -37.38 -9.67
N ASN A 12 -6.54 -36.11 -9.29
CA ASN A 12 -5.62 -35.62 -8.27
C ASN A 12 -6.14 -35.87 -6.84
N PRO A 13 -5.25 -36.05 -5.87
CA PRO A 13 -5.65 -36.13 -4.46
C PRO A 13 -6.26 -34.80 -3.99
N VAL A 14 -7.14 -34.89 -3.00
CA VAL A 14 -7.71 -33.70 -2.34
C VAL A 14 -6.65 -33.11 -1.42
N LEU A 15 -6.30 -31.86 -1.66
CA LEU A 15 -5.43 -31.08 -0.79
C LEU A 15 -6.28 -30.30 0.20
N ARG A 16 -5.89 -30.33 1.47
CA ARG A 16 -6.49 -29.49 2.51
C ARG A 16 -5.57 -28.32 2.77
N GLU A 17 -6.12 -27.12 2.71
CA GLU A 17 -5.39 -25.90 3.03
C GLU A 17 -6.11 -25.11 4.12
N GLN A 18 -5.33 -24.69 5.10
CA GLN A 18 -5.78 -23.86 6.19
C GLN A 18 -5.58 -22.39 5.78
N LEU A 19 -6.67 -21.70 5.44
CA LEU A 19 -6.64 -20.31 4.98
C LEU A 19 -6.45 -19.31 6.13
N LEU A 20 -6.89 -19.69 7.33
CA LEU A 20 -6.75 -18.84 8.50
C LEU A 20 -5.42 -19.10 9.17
N ARG A 21 -4.84 -18.03 9.70
CA ARG A 21 -3.64 -18.11 10.54
C ARG A 21 -3.81 -19.16 11.64
N GLU A 22 -2.76 -19.95 11.83
CA GLU A 22 -2.69 -20.92 12.92
C GLU A 22 -2.86 -20.23 14.29
N PRO A 23 -3.80 -20.67 15.15
CA PRO A 23 -4.05 -20.03 16.44
C PRO A 23 -2.84 -20.05 17.38
N THR A 24 -1.95 -21.03 17.19
CA THR A 24 -0.73 -21.21 17.99
C THR A 24 0.41 -20.30 17.55
N VAL A 25 0.32 -19.69 16.36
CA VAL A 25 1.35 -18.81 15.81
C VAL A 25 1.03 -17.37 16.17
N ILE A 26 1.55 -16.94 17.33
CA ILE A 26 1.42 -15.57 17.82
C ILE A 26 2.23 -14.64 16.90
N PRO A 27 1.62 -13.60 16.31
CA PRO A 27 2.36 -12.60 15.56
C PRO A 27 3.40 -11.90 16.42
N SER A 28 4.55 -11.59 15.82
CA SER A 28 5.45 -10.60 16.39
C SER A 28 4.65 -9.33 16.71
N THR A 29 4.77 -8.87 17.96
CA THR A 29 4.20 -7.61 18.41
C THR A 29 5.01 -6.41 17.93
N ARG A 30 6.20 -6.64 17.38
CA ARG A 30 7.05 -5.60 16.81
C ARG A 30 6.51 -5.17 15.46
N LEU A 31 6.33 -3.87 15.30
CA LEU A 31 6.06 -3.26 14.01
C LEU A 31 7.26 -3.45 13.08
N PRO A 32 7.03 -3.54 11.75
CA PRO A 32 8.12 -3.45 10.79
C PRO A 32 8.84 -2.11 10.93
N PRO A 33 10.11 -2.02 10.49
CA PRO A 33 10.83 -0.75 10.49
C PRO A 33 10.05 0.29 9.69
N VAL A 34 10.01 1.51 10.21
CA VAL A 34 9.41 2.65 9.50
C VAL A 34 10.25 2.92 8.27
N VAL A 35 9.63 2.77 7.10
CA VAL A 35 10.25 3.16 5.84
C VAL A 35 9.79 4.59 5.53
N SER A 36 10.70 5.54 5.64
CA SER A 36 10.43 6.89 5.16
C SER A 36 10.31 6.85 3.62
N PRO A 37 9.27 7.47 3.04
CA PRO A 37 9.22 7.60 1.59
C PRO A 37 10.41 8.43 1.13
N ILE A 38 10.96 8.07 -0.03
CA ILE A 38 12.12 8.74 -0.66
C ILE A 38 11.80 10.22 -1.03
N GLY A 39 10.55 10.64 -0.87
CA GLY A 39 10.06 11.93 -1.33
C GLY A 39 9.86 11.92 -2.85
N LEU A 40 9.60 13.11 -3.40
CA LEU A 40 9.54 13.32 -4.84
C LEU A 40 10.85 13.96 -5.30
N SER A 41 11.28 13.64 -6.53
CA SER A 41 12.35 14.41 -7.17
C SER A 41 11.88 15.85 -7.40
N SER A 42 12.82 16.80 -7.46
CA SER A 42 12.50 18.20 -7.75
C SER A 42 11.77 18.35 -9.08
N GLU A 43 12.15 17.58 -10.11
CA GLU A 43 11.44 17.54 -11.39
C GLU A 43 9.96 17.12 -11.21
N ARG A 44 9.70 16.12 -10.37
CA ARG A 44 8.34 15.65 -10.12
C ARG A 44 7.54 16.64 -9.27
N GLN A 45 8.18 17.34 -8.34
CA GLN A 45 7.56 18.41 -7.57
C GLN A 45 7.14 19.57 -8.49
N TRP A 46 8.04 20.01 -9.37
CA TRP A 46 7.77 21.06 -10.35
C TRP A 46 6.65 20.67 -11.32
N TYR A 47 6.70 19.44 -11.85
CA TYR A 47 5.64 18.92 -12.71
C TYR A 47 4.28 18.95 -12.04
N LEU A 48 4.19 18.49 -10.78
CA LEU A 48 2.93 18.47 -10.05
C LEU A 48 2.45 19.86 -9.70
N HIS A 49 3.34 20.76 -9.31
CA HIS A 49 3.02 22.16 -9.07
C HIS A 49 2.36 22.77 -10.32
N ASP A 50 3.04 22.72 -11.47
CA ASP A 50 2.54 23.25 -12.75
C ASP A 50 1.19 22.64 -13.15
N ARG A 51 1.06 21.31 -13.07
CA ARG A 51 -0.16 20.61 -13.49
C ARG A 51 -1.36 20.86 -12.59
N ILE A 52 -1.15 21.05 -11.29
CA ILE A 52 -2.22 21.10 -10.30
C ILE A 52 -2.59 22.53 -9.94
N GLN A 53 -1.69 23.50 -10.11
CA GLN A 53 -1.90 24.90 -9.76
C GLN A 53 -3.18 25.50 -10.38
N GLN A 54 -3.50 25.16 -11.63
CA GLN A 54 -4.70 25.66 -12.31
C GLN A 54 -6.02 25.20 -11.66
N PHE A 55 -5.99 24.09 -10.92
CA PHE A 55 -7.14 23.55 -10.20
C PHE A 55 -7.22 24.05 -8.76
N CYS A 56 -6.26 24.85 -8.32
CA CYS A 56 -6.20 25.40 -6.98
C CYS A 56 -7.15 26.62 -6.88
N PRO A 57 -7.95 26.75 -5.80
CA PRO A 57 -8.70 27.96 -5.52
C PRO A 57 -7.76 29.17 -5.42
N ASP A 58 -8.21 30.37 -5.80
CA ASP A 58 -7.37 31.56 -5.82
C ASP A 58 -6.74 31.87 -4.46
N GLU A 59 -7.47 31.62 -3.37
CA GLU A 59 -7.00 31.77 -1.98
C GLU A 59 -5.80 30.86 -1.63
N CYS A 60 -5.59 29.79 -2.41
CA CYS A 60 -4.53 28.81 -2.20
C CYS A 60 -3.35 28.97 -3.16
N LYS A 61 -3.43 29.87 -4.16
CA LYS A 61 -2.36 30.09 -5.16
C LYS A 61 -1.14 30.82 -4.61
N ASP A 62 -1.31 31.62 -3.55
CA ASP A 62 -0.21 32.35 -2.93
C ASP A 62 0.56 31.51 -1.89
N LEU A 63 -0.10 30.49 -1.33
CA LEU A 63 0.49 29.58 -0.33
C LEU A 63 1.47 28.57 -0.93
N THR A 64 1.36 28.27 -2.23
CA THR A 64 2.24 27.32 -2.93
C THR A 64 3.62 27.90 -3.28
N SER A 65 3.86 29.19 -3.03
CA SER A 65 5.15 29.85 -3.31
C SER A 65 6.24 29.64 -2.24
N ILE A 66 5.90 29.09 -1.07
CA ILE A 66 6.84 28.89 0.04
C ILE A 66 6.80 27.42 0.49
N ALA A 67 7.39 26.54 -0.32
CA ALA A 67 7.97 25.26 0.10
C ALA A 67 8.61 24.57 -1.11
N ILE A 68 9.64 25.21 -1.70
CA ILE A 68 10.61 24.55 -2.57
C ILE A 68 11.98 24.80 -1.98
#